data_AF-A0A7S7UGY9-F1
#
_entry.id   AF-A0A7S7UGY9-F1
#
_cell.length_a   1.000
_cell.length_b   1.000
_cell.length_c   1.000
_cell.angle_alpha   90.00
_cell.angle_beta   90.00
_cell.angle_gamma   90.00
#
_symmetry.space_group_name_H-M   'P 1'
#
loop_
_entity.id
_entity.type
_entity.pdbx_description
1 polymer ?
#
loop_
_entity_poly.entity_id
_entity_poly.type
_entity_poly.pdbx_seq_one_letter_code
_entity_poly.pdbx_strand_id
1 'polypeptide(L)'
;MPELAISADKVAFIIEKAREFDVKESGSDPESGSNPSDDDEIDVLEDTNSDPVAAELAGFIRALNEDEQIDLVTLMWLGRGDGDVDEWDDLRARAVEARSEYKAPRRETVRYLLGEPMLGDLLADGMDELGIDWSDERTTPVG
;
A
#
# COMPACT_ATOMS: atom_id res chain seq x y z
N MET A 1 -4.35 4.93 -20.38
CA MET A 1 -3.91 5.31 -19.02
C MET A 1 -5.16 5.36 -18.16
N PRO A 2 -5.25 4.50 -17.14
CA PRO A 2 -6.39 4.46 -16.23
C PRO A 2 -6.49 5.75 -15.41
N GLU A 3 -7.70 6.12 -15.01
CA GLU A 3 -7.94 7.23 -14.08
C GLU A 3 -7.99 6.67 -12.66
N LEU A 4 -7.04 7.07 -11.82
CA LEU A 4 -6.99 6.65 -10.42
C LEU A 4 -8.01 7.44 -9.58
N ALA A 5 -8.75 6.75 -8.73
CA ALA A 5 -9.59 7.34 -7.68
C ALA A 5 -8.75 7.97 -6.56
N ILE A 6 -7.52 7.48 -6.35
CA ILE A 6 -6.54 8.06 -5.42
C ILE A 6 -5.64 9.07 -6.14
N SER A 7 -5.41 10.23 -5.53
CA SER A 7 -4.53 11.26 -6.12
C SER A 7 -3.05 10.89 -5.98
N ALA A 8 -2.23 11.32 -6.94
CA ALA A 8 -0.78 11.10 -6.91
C ALA A 8 -0.14 11.60 -5.60
N ASP A 9 -0.57 12.76 -5.06
CA ASP A 9 -0.08 13.28 -3.77
C ASP A 9 -0.30 12.31 -2.60
N LYS A 10 -1.44 11.60 -2.59
CA LYS A 10 -1.74 10.63 -1.53
C LYS A 10 -0.88 9.39 -1.68
N VAL A 11 -0.68 8.93 -2.92
CA VAL A 11 0.20 7.79 -3.20
C VAL A 11 1.65 8.13 -2.82
N ALA A 12 2.14 9.31 -3.20
CA ALA A 12 3.48 9.79 -2.84
C ALA A 12 3.69 9.84 -1.32
N PHE A 13 2.70 10.35 -0.56
CA PHE A 13 2.75 10.32 0.89
C PHE A 13 2.84 8.89 1.45
N ILE A 14 2.07 7.96 0.89
CA ILE A 14 2.10 6.54 1.29
C ILE A 14 3.45 5.90 0.96
N ILE A 15 4.02 6.18 -0.22
CA ILE A 15 5.34 5.68 -0.64
C ILE A 15 6.43 6.08 0.36
N GLU A 16 6.51 7.37 0.68
CA GLU A 16 7.53 7.88 1.61
C GLU A 16 7.40 7.26 3.01
N LYS A 17 6.15 7.11 3.50
CA LYS A 17 5.88 6.51 4.81
C LYS A 17 6.13 5.01 4.85
N ALA A 18 5.80 4.30 3.77
CA ALA A 18 6.06 2.87 3.66
C ALA A 18 7.58 2.59 3.64
N ARG A 19 8.37 3.37 2.90
CA ARG A 19 9.84 3.27 2.94
C ARG A 19 10.42 3.57 4.32
N GLU A 20 9.90 4.56 5.03
CA GLU A 20 10.31 4.85 6.41
C GLU A 20 10.01 3.67 7.35
N PHE A 21 8.86 3.00 7.15
CA PHE A 21 8.46 1.82 7.91
C PHE A 21 9.38 0.62 7.63
N ASP A 22 9.62 0.29 6.35
CA ASP A 22 10.48 -0.83 5.94
C ASP A 22 11.93 -0.70 6.48
N VAL A 23 12.47 0.52 6.51
CA VAL A 23 13.81 0.80 7.07
C VAL A 23 13.86 0.52 8.57
N LYS A 24 12.78 0.79 9.32
CA LYS A 24 12.72 0.53 10.76
C LYS A 24 12.52 -0.95 11.07
N GLU A 25 11.69 -1.65 10.30
CA GLU A 25 11.48 -3.08 10.46
C GLU A 25 12.80 -3.85 10.26
N SER A 26 13.58 -3.46 9.25
CA SER A 26 14.91 -4.03 8.96
C SER A 26 15.93 -3.90 10.11
N GLY A 27 15.71 -2.98 11.06
CA GLY A 27 16.57 -2.76 12.22
C GLY A 27 16.12 -3.49 13.50
N SER A 28 14.95 -4.13 13.47
CA SER A 28 14.37 -4.90 14.58
C SER A 28 14.70 -6.38 14.39
N ASP A 29 15.05 -7.07 15.48
CA ASP A 29 15.65 -8.43 15.49
C ASP A 29 14.89 -9.46 14.60
N PRO A 30 15.58 -10.21 13.71
CA PRO A 30 14.95 -11.20 12.81
C PRO A 30 14.37 -12.44 13.52
N GLU A 31 14.32 -12.47 14.86
CA GLU A 31 13.66 -13.53 15.64
C GLU A 31 12.15 -13.34 15.82
N SER A 32 11.52 -12.30 15.25
CA SER A 32 10.05 -12.30 15.05
C SER A 32 9.65 -13.17 13.85
N GLY A 33 10.18 -14.39 13.80
CA GLY A 33 9.78 -15.42 12.85
C GLY A 33 8.56 -16.15 13.39
N SER A 34 7.37 -15.56 13.25
CA SER A 34 6.12 -16.26 13.56
C SER A 34 5.83 -17.31 12.48
N ASN A 35 6.02 -18.57 12.87
CA ASN A 35 5.66 -19.78 12.14
C ASN A 35 4.25 -19.68 11.49
N PRO A 36 4.07 -20.04 10.20
CA PRO A 36 2.75 -20.05 9.58
C PRO A 36 1.99 -21.28 10.09
N SER A 37 1.08 -21.07 11.03
CA SER A 37 0.02 -22.04 11.31
C SER A 37 -1.25 -21.26 11.63
N ASP A 38 -2.23 -21.47 10.76
CA ASP A 38 -3.61 -20.97 10.83
C ASP A 38 -4.18 -20.97 12.26
N ASP A 39 -4.58 -19.78 12.72
CA ASP A 39 -5.89 -19.37 13.25
C ASP A 39 -5.72 -18.17 14.21
N ASP A 40 -6.66 -17.22 14.14
CA ASP A 40 -6.80 -16.00 14.97
C ASP A 40 -5.88 -14.79 14.68
N GLU A 41 -6.19 -14.11 13.56
CA GLU A 41 -6.46 -12.67 13.37
C GLU A 41 -5.86 -11.53 14.26
N ILE A 42 -4.99 -11.70 15.26
CA ILE A 42 -4.67 -10.60 16.21
C ILE A 42 -3.26 -9.99 16.10
N ASP A 43 -2.22 -10.69 15.65
CA ASP A 43 -0.85 -10.24 16.02
C ASP A 43 -0.27 -9.04 15.23
N VAL A 44 -0.53 -8.94 13.93
CA VAL A 44 0.17 -7.92 13.08
C VAL A 44 -0.22 -6.48 13.44
N LEU A 45 -1.46 -6.26 13.88
CA LEU A 45 -1.94 -4.90 14.23
C LEU A 45 -1.53 -4.45 15.63
N GLU A 46 -1.24 -5.38 16.56
CA GLU A 46 -0.84 -5.03 17.92
C GLU A 46 0.64 -4.60 17.95
N ASP A 47 1.51 -5.24 17.18
CA ASP A 47 2.90 -4.81 16.98
C ASP A 47 2.99 -3.47 16.23
N THR A 48 2.18 -3.27 15.18
CA THR A 48 2.10 -2.02 14.40
C THR A 48 1.75 -0.81 15.27
N ASN A 49 0.97 -0.99 16.35
CA ASN A 49 0.52 0.11 17.20
C ASN A 49 1.63 0.67 18.12
N SER A 50 2.80 0.02 18.18
CA SER A 50 3.96 0.49 18.94
C SER A 50 4.89 1.39 18.11
N ASP A 51 4.87 1.32 16.78
CA ASP A 51 5.63 2.21 15.91
C ASP A 51 4.74 3.41 15.45
N PRO A 52 5.11 4.66 15.79
CA PRO A 52 4.34 5.84 15.38
C PRO A 52 4.20 6.00 13.86
N VAL A 53 5.15 5.53 13.05
CA VAL A 53 5.08 5.59 11.58
C VAL A 53 4.11 4.55 11.05
N ALA A 54 4.15 3.34 11.59
CA ALA A 54 3.23 2.29 11.19
C ALA A 54 1.79 2.66 11.57
N ALA A 55 1.59 3.26 12.75
CA ALA A 55 0.29 3.80 13.17
C ALA A 55 -0.20 4.95 12.26
N GLU A 56 0.68 5.87 11.86
CA GLU A 56 0.36 6.96 10.94
C GLU A 56 -0.04 6.44 9.55
N LEU A 57 0.77 5.54 8.98
CA LEU A 57 0.52 4.91 7.68
C LEU A 57 -0.78 4.09 7.71
N ALA A 58 -0.98 3.27 8.74
CA ALA A 58 -2.22 2.52 8.95
C ALA A 58 -3.44 3.45 9.02
N GLY A 59 -3.33 4.54 9.77
CA GLY A 59 -4.37 5.55 9.92
C GLY A 59 -4.72 6.21 8.60
N PHE A 60 -3.71 6.54 7.79
CA PHE A 60 -3.87 7.17 6.49
C PHE A 60 -4.56 6.23 5.49
N ILE A 61 -4.07 4.99 5.33
CA ILE A 61 -4.67 3.99 4.44
C ILE A 61 -6.10 3.64 4.89
N ARG A 62 -6.37 3.59 6.19
CA ARG A 62 -7.73 3.36 6.72
C ARG A 62 -8.70 4.50 6.39
N ALA A 63 -8.21 5.73 6.28
CA ALA A 63 -9.01 6.92 5.99
C ALA A 63 -9.37 7.05 4.50
N LEU A 64 -8.69 6.30 3.62
CA LEU A 64 -9.05 6.21 2.21
C LEU A 64 -10.46 5.66 2.02
N ASN A 65 -11.12 6.13 0.96
CA ASN A 65 -12.39 5.55 0.54
C ASN A 65 -12.17 4.18 -0.13
N GLU A 66 -13.26 3.50 -0.47
CA GLU A 66 -13.20 2.14 -1.02
C GLU A 66 -12.44 2.06 -2.34
N ASP A 67 -12.77 2.93 -3.30
CA ASP A 67 -12.09 2.95 -4.60
C ASP A 67 -10.61 3.32 -4.44
N GLU A 68 -10.28 4.24 -3.55
CA GLU A 68 -8.89 4.60 -3.25
C GLU A 68 -8.10 3.41 -2.67
N GLN A 69 -8.70 2.61 -1.78
CA GLN A 69 -8.06 1.41 -1.24
C GLN A 69 -7.87 0.32 -2.31
N ILE A 70 -8.85 0.16 -3.20
CA ILE A 70 -8.80 -0.80 -4.30
C ILE A 70 -7.72 -0.40 -5.29
N ASP A 71 -7.66 0.87 -5.67
CA ASP A 71 -6.65 1.39 -6.59
C ASP A 71 -5.25 1.28 -6.00
N LEU A 72 -5.09 1.51 -4.70
CA LEU A 72 -3.81 1.34 -4.01
C LEU A 72 -3.32 -0.12 -4.03
N VAL A 73 -4.22 -1.08 -3.82
CA VAL A 73 -3.89 -2.51 -3.95
C VAL A 73 -3.54 -2.87 -5.40
N THR A 74 -4.32 -2.35 -6.35
CA THR A 74 -4.12 -2.57 -7.79
C THR A 74 -2.76 -2.03 -8.23
N LEU A 75 -2.40 -0.84 -7.76
CA LEU A 75 -1.12 -0.20 -8.05
C LEU A 75 0.07 -0.99 -7.49
N MET A 76 -0.04 -1.50 -6.26
CA MET A 76 0.97 -2.37 -5.67
C MET A 76 1.16 -3.66 -6.49
N TRP A 77 0.08 -4.30 -6.92
CA TRP A 77 0.15 -5.48 -7.79
C TRP A 77 0.77 -5.18 -9.15
N LEU A 78 0.49 -4.01 -9.73
CA LEU A 78 1.10 -3.57 -10.98
C LEU A 78 2.62 -3.43 -10.82
N GLY A 79 3.09 -2.73 -9.77
CA GLY A 79 4.53 -2.59 -9.51
C GLY A 79 5.22 -3.91 -9.16
N ARG A 80 4.48 -4.88 -8.61
CA ARG A 80 4.97 -6.25 -8.38
C ARG A 80 5.09 -7.07 -9.67
N GLY A 81 4.45 -6.64 -10.76
CA GLY A 81 4.40 -7.36 -12.03
C GLY A 81 3.33 -8.45 -12.09
N ASP A 82 2.24 -8.34 -11.31
CA ASP A 82 1.10 -9.28 -11.37
C ASP A 82 0.16 -9.04 -12.56
N GLY A 83 0.50 -8.07 -13.41
CA GLY A 83 -0.19 -7.69 -14.64
C GLY A 83 0.49 -6.47 -15.26
N ASP A 84 0.02 -6.07 -16.43
CA ASP A 84 0.52 -4.90 -17.15
C ASP A 84 -0.49 -3.74 -17.13
N VAL A 85 -0.06 -2.53 -17.53
CA VAL A 85 -0.94 -1.35 -17.63
C VAL A 85 -2.14 -1.57 -18.57
N ASP A 86 -1.98 -2.40 -19.60
CA ASP A 86 -3.05 -2.76 -20.53
C ASP A 86 -4.11 -3.67 -19.89
N GLU A 87 -3.78 -4.33 -18.77
CA GLU A 87 -4.66 -5.22 -18.00
C GLU A 87 -5.18 -4.55 -16.72
N TRP A 88 -5.05 -3.23 -16.60
CA TRP A 88 -5.43 -2.49 -15.39
C TRP A 88 -6.86 -2.78 -14.91
N ASP A 89 -7.84 -2.79 -15.82
CA ASP A 89 -9.24 -3.03 -15.45
C ASP A 89 -9.46 -4.44 -14.90
N ASP A 90 -8.75 -5.43 -15.44
CA ASP A 90 -8.78 -6.82 -14.96
C ASP A 90 -8.05 -6.96 -13.61
N LEU A 91 -6.91 -6.29 -13.44
CA LEU A 91 -6.17 -6.23 -12.18
C LEU A 91 -7.03 -5.59 -11.08
N ARG A 92 -7.71 -4.50 -11.40
CA ARG A 92 -8.63 -3.80 -10.50
C ARG A 92 -9.85 -4.64 -10.15
N ALA A 93 -10.42 -5.37 -11.11
CA ALA A 93 -11.53 -6.29 -10.87
C ALA A 93 -11.12 -7.42 -9.91
N ARG A 94 -9.90 -7.97 -10.04
CA ARG A 94 -9.34 -8.93 -9.09
C ARG A 94 -9.17 -8.33 -7.70
N ALA A 95 -8.78 -7.06 -7.59
CA ALA A 95 -8.64 -6.38 -6.29
C ALA A 95 -10.01 -6.19 -5.61
N VAL A 96 -11.05 -5.86 -6.38
CA VAL A 96 -12.44 -5.81 -5.90
C VAL A 96 -12.89 -7.19 -5.39
N GLU A 97 -12.64 -8.25 -6.16
CA GLU A 97 -13.00 -9.63 -5.79
C GLU A 97 -12.29 -10.06 -4.49
N ALA A 98 -10.96 -9.90 -4.42
CA ALA A 98 -10.17 -10.22 -3.24
C ALA A 98 -10.67 -9.48 -1.99
N ARG A 99 -11.01 -8.19 -2.14
CA ARG A 99 -11.57 -7.39 -1.05
C ARG A 99 -12.97 -7.83 -0.63
N SER A 100 -13.76 -8.40 -1.53
CA SER A 100 -15.14 -8.81 -1.23
C SER A 100 -15.23 -9.99 -0.26
N GLU A 101 -14.16 -10.77 -0.14
CA GLU A 101 -14.02 -11.89 0.80
C GLU A 101 -13.73 -11.42 2.24
N TYR A 102 -13.37 -10.15 2.44
CA TYR A 102 -13.04 -9.58 3.75
C TYR A 102 -14.29 -9.35 4.60
N LYS A 103 -14.22 -9.77 5.88
CA LYS A 103 -15.28 -9.50 6.87
C LYS A 103 -15.29 -8.03 7.32
N ALA A 104 -14.12 -7.40 7.33
CA ALA A 104 -13.87 -6.02 7.68
C ALA A 104 -12.94 -5.35 6.64
N PRO A 105 -13.45 -5.07 5.42
CA PRO A 105 -12.62 -4.72 4.27
C PRO A 105 -11.60 -3.60 4.51
N ARG A 106 -12.03 -2.50 5.15
CA ARG A 106 -11.13 -1.36 5.44
C ARG A 106 -9.96 -1.73 6.34
N ARG A 107 -10.14 -2.64 7.30
CA ARG A 107 -9.09 -3.04 8.25
C ARG A 107 -8.19 -4.10 7.62
N GLU A 108 -8.77 -5.04 6.90
CA GLU A 108 -8.03 -6.12 6.24
C GLU A 108 -7.17 -5.60 5.09
N THR A 109 -7.65 -4.63 4.29
CA THR A 109 -6.81 -3.98 3.27
C THR A 109 -5.59 -3.27 3.89
N VAL A 110 -5.77 -2.58 5.02
CA VAL A 110 -4.63 -1.94 5.73
C VAL A 110 -3.61 -2.98 6.17
N ARG A 111 -4.07 -4.08 6.79
CA ARG A 111 -3.19 -5.17 7.23
C ARG A 111 -2.47 -5.83 6.05
N TYR A 112 -3.18 -6.03 4.94
CA TYR A 112 -2.62 -6.61 3.73
C TYR A 112 -1.49 -5.75 3.17
N LEU A 113 -1.71 -4.45 3.00
CA LEU A 113 -0.71 -3.54 2.48
C LEU A 113 0.49 -3.38 3.44
N LEU A 114 0.25 -3.22 4.74
CA LEU A 114 1.34 -3.10 5.72
C LEU A 114 2.16 -4.38 5.91
N GLY A 115 1.63 -5.53 5.51
CA GLY A 115 2.36 -6.79 5.50
C GLY A 115 3.12 -7.05 4.20
N GLU A 116 3.03 -6.16 3.21
CA GLU A 116 3.74 -6.28 1.94
C GLU A 116 5.15 -5.68 2.06
N PRO A 117 6.22 -6.48 1.93
CA PRO A 117 7.59 -5.98 1.99
C PRO A 117 7.86 -4.99 0.85
N MET A 118 8.60 -3.92 1.14
CA MET A 118 8.94 -2.90 0.14
C MET A 118 7.70 -2.24 -0.49
N LEU A 119 6.60 -2.13 0.26
CA LEU A 119 5.34 -1.56 -0.24
C LEU A 119 5.57 -0.22 -0.94
N GLY A 120 6.44 0.63 -0.38
CA GLY A 120 6.72 1.94 -0.97
C GLY A 120 7.36 1.86 -2.35
N ASP A 121 8.26 0.89 -2.57
CA ASP A 121 8.91 0.70 -3.88
C ASP A 121 7.94 0.07 -4.89
N LEU A 122 7.11 -0.89 -4.46
CA LEU A 122 6.08 -1.47 -5.34
C LEU A 122 5.06 -0.40 -5.80
N LEU A 123 4.65 0.49 -4.91
CA LEU A 123 3.74 1.59 -5.28
C LEU A 123 4.41 2.60 -6.21
N ALA A 124 5.70 2.89 -6.01
CA ALA A 124 6.47 3.76 -6.90
C ALA A 124 6.56 3.15 -8.31
N ASP A 125 6.98 1.89 -8.42
CA ASP A 125 7.07 1.17 -9.69
C ASP A 125 5.71 1.12 -10.41
N GLY A 126 4.61 0.93 -9.67
CA GLY A 126 3.26 1.00 -10.22
C GLY A 126 2.90 2.38 -10.78
N MET A 127 3.29 3.47 -10.11
CA MET A 127 3.07 4.84 -10.62
C MET A 127 3.89 5.11 -11.87
N ASP A 128 5.14 4.66 -11.90
CA ASP A 128 6.04 4.76 -13.04
C ASP A 128 5.51 3.99 -14.26
N GLU A 129 4.97 2.78 -14.07
CA GLU A 129 4.34 1.97 -15.13
C GLU A 129 3.08 2.66 -15.71
N LEU A 130 2.32 3.36 -14.86
CA LEU A 130 1.20 4.20 -15.31
C LEU A 130 1.66 5.51 -15.98
N GLY A 131 2.94 5.86 -15.90
CA GLY A 131 3.48 7.14 -16.38
C GLY A 131 2.98 8.35 -15.57
N ILE A 132 2.62 8.15 -14.31
CA ILE A 132 2.12 9.20 -13.41
C ILE A 132 3.29 9.71 -12.57
N ASP A 133 3.61 10.99 -12.73
CA ASP A 133 4.59 11.64 -11.86
C ASP A 133 4.02 11.76 -10.44
N TRP A 134 4.77 11.19 -9.50
CA TRP A 134 4.48 11.17 -8.07
C TRP A 134 5.61 11.78 -7.25
N SER A 135 6.76 12.02 -7.89
CA SER A 135 7.88 12.70 -7.26
C SER A 135 7.54 14.20 -7.20
N ASP A 136 7.51 14.78 -6.01
CA ASP A 136 7.24 16.21 -5.83
C ASP A 136 8.41 17.04 -6.39
N GLU A 137 8.55 17.14 -7.71
CA GLU A 137 9.16 18.30 -8.34
C GLU A 137 8.12 19.42 -8.41
N ARG A 138 7.73 19.93 -7.23
CA ARG A 138 7.17 21.28 -7.13
C ARG A 138 8.21 22.25 -7.67
N THR A 139 8.15 22.48 -8.98
CA THR A 139 8.73 23.65 -9.62
C THR A 139 8.10 24.86 -8.93
N THR A 140 8.75 25.34 -7.87
CA THR A 140 8.40 26.62 -7.29
C THR A 140 8.57 27.64 -8.41
N PRO A 141 7.52 28.32 -8.88
CA PRO A 141 7.71 29.43 -9.77
C PRO A 141 8.40 30.49 -8.92
N VAL A 142 9.68 30.74 -9.19
CA VAL A 142 10.38 31.91 -8.69
C VAL A 142 9.73 33.13 -9.34
N GLY A 143 8.73 33.68 -8.63
CA GLY A 143 8.12 34.99 -8.91
C GLY A 143 8.85 36.11 -8.21
#